data_AF-A0A928E6J7-F1
#
_entry.id   AF-A0A928E6J7-F1
#
_cell.length_a   1.000
_cell.length_b   1.000
_cell.length_c   1.000
_cell.angle_alpha   90.00
_cell.angle_beta   90.00
_cell.angle_gamma   90.00
#
_symmetry.space_group_name_H-M   'P 1'
#
loop_
_entity.id
_entity.type
_entity.pdbx_description
1 polymer ?
#
loop_
_entity_poly.entity_id
_entity_poly.type
_entity_poly.pdbx_seq_one_letter_code
_entity_poly.pdbx_strand_id
1 'polypeptide(L)'
;MNKYVPSRSCLIRMMPNNMGYSMAGNIPLDKVALVILGGGVTTDEKRASGYIEHIEPVLRNSNIKDVNIYSAVYSFGSLDSDLLKINLFRRAGRKIKNAIQQEQKLNQINENEPVPEYVLDLYDEIIEPRIVIGDVATTILNMRNLIFYNHCHGAVALRLLSEVTHKELKNAGFDDKSVSAILKSIIAIQHNPVGPLENPGVTTINFLSASDDVLEYHNPFSDHVMGVHNLEPSFFGETYGNVFVAGKLNVQQGAEHGFSDGYKSDSRMRLTQNGQIIFRAEQNALRNVIIAAQDKAPIPNIEQCVSDDIVDFNAMKSGGDKLSNAMMGIRPMSKNNHQK
;
A
#
# COMPACT_ATOMS: atom_id res chain seq x y z
N MET A 1 19.28 31.64 -6.02
CA MET A 1 18.23 30.60 -5.98
C MET A 1 18.92 29.25 -6.13
N ASN A 2 18.70 28.30 -5.23
CA ASN A 2 19.21 26.94 -5.45
C ASN A 2 18.49 26.35 -6.66
N LYS A 3 19.26 25.74 -7.57
CA LYS A 3 18.73 25.08 -8.77
C LYS A 3 17.86 23.89 -8.34
N TYR A 4 16.70 23.71 -8.97
CA TYR A 4 15.83 22.56 -8.73
C TYR A 4 16.59 21.26 -9.06
N VAL A 5 16.52 20.29 -8.15
CA VAL A 5 17.11 18.95 -8.28
C VAL A 5 15.97 17.95 -8.43
N PRO A 6 15.80 17.30 -9.60
CA PRO A 6 14.77 16.30 -9.79
C PRO A 6 14.92 15.11 -8.84
N SER A 7 13.81 14.47 -8.51
CA SER A 7 13.85 13.24 -7.75
C SER A 7 14.36 12.07 -8.58
N ARG A 8 14.74 10.97 -7.94
CA ARG A 8 15.13 9.71 -8.59
C ARG A 8 14.73 8.53 -7.73
N SER A 9 14.65 7.35 -8.33
CA SER A 9 14.64 6.10 -7.58
C SER A 9 15.56 5.06 -8.21
N CYS A 10 15.79 4.00 -7.44
CA CYS A 10 16.26 2.75 -7.99
C CYS A 10 15.72 1.59 -7.16
N LEU A 11 15.76 0.39 -7.74
CA LEU A 11 15.46 -0.83 -7.03
C LEU A 11 16.73 -1.53 -6.55
N ILE A 12 16.65 -2.10 -5.34
CA ILE A 12 17.65 -3.00 -4.80
C ILE A 12 17.04 -4.38 -4.52
N ARG A 13 17.90 -5.38 -4.39
CA ARG A 13 17.56 -6.71 -3.87
C ARG A 13 18.63 -7.18 -2.88
N MET A 14 18.26 -8.11 -2.00
CA MET A 14 19.23 -8.77 -1.13
C MET A 14 20.14 -9.69 -1.94
N MET A 15 21.43 -9.66 -1.64
CA MET A 15 22.36 -10.66 -2.16
C MET A 15 22.17 -11.99 -1.41
N PRO A 16 22.48 -13.14 -2.05
CA PRO A 16 22.42 -14.44 -1.38
C PRO A 16 23.20 -14.44 -0.06
N ASN A 17 22.71 -15.22 0.92
CA ASN A 17 23.33 -15.40 2.24
C ASN A 17 23.54 -14.10 3.03
N ASN A 18 22.66 -13.10 2.87
CA ASN A 18 22.72 -11.81 3.57
C ASN A 18 24.06 -11.07 3.41
N MET A 19 24.74 -11.23 2.27
CA MET A 19 26.01 -10.55 1.99
C MET A 19 25.86 -9.04 1.69
N GLY A 20 24.68 -8.46 1.94
CA GLY A 20 24.34 -7.07 1.64
C GLY A 20 23.27 -6.98 0.54
N TYR A 21 23.26 -5.86 -0.17
CA TYR A 21 22.31 -5.56 -1.23
C TYR A 21 23.04 -5.28 -2.55
N SER A 22 22.34 -5.48 -3.66
CA SER A 22 22.78 -5.04 -4.98
C SER A 22 21.68 -4.22 -5.64
N MET A 23 22.07 -3.30 -6.51
CA MET A 23 21.15 -2.72 -7.49
C MET A 23 20.45 -3.85 -8.24
N ALA A 24 19.15 -3.71 -8.43
CA ALA A 24 18.38 -4.63 -9.25
C ALA A 24 18.74 -4.39 -10.72
N GLY A 25 18.90 -5.49 -11.46
CA GLY A 25 18.77 -5.44 -12.92
C GLY A 25 17.30 -5.54 -13.30
N ASN A 26 17.01 -6.17 -14.44
CA ASN A 26 15.64 -6.37 -14.89
C ASN A 26 14.84 -7.24 -13.90
N ILE A 27 13.60 -6.83 -13.64
CA ILE A 27 12.63 -7.64 -12.90
C ILE A 27 12.08 -8.72 -13.85
N PRO A 28 12.15 -10.01 -13.51
CA PRO A 28 11.61 -11.08 -14.35
C PRO A 28 10.13 -10.87 -14.69
N LEU A 29 9.76 -11.21 -15.92
CA LEU A 29 8.37 -11.12 -16.39
C LEU A 29 7.57 -12.40 -16.10
N ASP A 30 8.25 -13.53 -16.11
CA ASP A 30 7.71 -14.89 -16.03
C ASP A 30 7.66 -15.46 -14.61
N LYS A 31 8.23 -14.75 -13.63
CA LYS A 31 8.25 -15.12 -12.21
C LYS A 31 7.58 -14.06 -11.36
N VAL A 32 7.05 -14.50 -10.22
CA VAL A 32 6.49 -13.60 -9.22
C VAL A 32 7.58 -12.69 -8.66
N ALA A 33 7.29 -11.40 -8.66
CA ALA A 33 8.11 -10.34 -8.11
C ALA A 33 7.31 -9.57 -7.05
N LEU A 34 7.88 -9.48 -5.86
CA LEU A 34 7.38 -8.61 -4.79
C LEU A 34 8.21 -7.33 -4.77
N VAL A 35 7.57 -6.20 -5.06
CA VAL A 35 8.20 -4.88 -5.04
C VAL A 35 7.73 -4.12 -3.81
N ILE A 36 8.69 -3.70 -3.00
CA ILE A 36 8.46 -2.96 -1.77
C ILE A 36 8.66 -1.47 -2.04
N LEU A 37 7.63 -0.68 -1.76
CA LEU A 37 7.67 0.77 -1.77
C LEU A 37 7.63 1.27 -0.31
N GLY A 38 8.79 1.66 0.21
CA GLY A 38 8.95 2.06 1.61
C GLY A 38 8.41 3.46 1.93
N GLY A 39 8.55 3.86 3.19
CA GLY A 39 8.19 5.20 3.66
C GLY A 39 9.12 6.31 3.15
N GLY A 40 8.76 7.57 3.41
CA GLY A 40 9.45 8.76 2.89
C GLY A 40 10.89 8.96 3.38
N VAL A 41 11.34 8.14 4.33
CA VAL A 41 12.73 8.14 4.82
C VAL A 41 13.60 7.07 4.16
N THR A 42 13.05 6.26 3.25
CA THR A 42 13.75 5.16 2.55
C THR A 42 14.69 5.70 1.46
N THR A 43 15.64 6.54 1.88
CA THR A 43 16.53 7.31 1.00
C THR A 43 17.92 6.72 0.86
N ASP A 44 18.13 5.53 1.40
CA ASP A 44 19.35 4.76 1.31
C ASP A 44 19.01 3.27 1.29
N GLU A 45 19.95 2.48 0.80
CA GLU A 45 19.77 1.06 0.57
C GLU A 45 19.66 0.27 1.87
N LYS A 46 20.25 0.76 2.98
CA LYS A 46 20.12 0.13 4.30
C LYS A 46 18.69 0.16 4.80
N ARG A 47 17.99 1.29 4.62
CA ARG A 47 16.58 1.39 4.98
C ARG A 47 15.70 0.56 4.06
N ALA A 48 15.98 0.54 2.76
CA ALA A 48 15.27 -0.29 1.79
C ALA A 48 15.45 -1.79 2.10
N SER A 49 16.68 -2.24 2.38
CA SER A 49 16.98 -3.64 2.70
C SER A 49 16.31 -4.08 4.00
N GLY A 50 16.14 -3.17 4.96
CA GLY A 50 15.40 -3.43 6.19
C GLY A 50 13.97 -3.93 5.95
N TYR A 51 13.27 -3.44 4.92
CA TYR A 51 11.94 -3.99 4.59
C TYR A 51 12.02 -5.43 4.08
N ILE A 52 13.02 -5.74 3.25
CA ILE A 52 13.22 -7.09 2.72
C ILE A 52 13.50 -8.05 3.88
N GLU A 53 14.38 -7.66 4.83
CA GLU A 53 14.72 -8.45 6.02
C GLU A 53 13.51 -8.78 6.90
N HIS A 54 12.47 -7.95 6.89
CA HIS A 54 11.23 -8.17 7.64
C HIS A 54 10.23 -9.05 6.89
N ILE A 55 10.12 -8.90 5.58
CA ILE A 55 9.16 -9.66 4.77
C ILE A 55 9.67 -11.08 4.47
N GLU A 56 10.96 -11.25 4.21
CA GLU A 56 11.54 -12.54 3.82
C GLU A 56 11.26 -13.66 4.84
N PRO A 57 11.36 -13.45 6.18
CA PRO A 57 10.95 -14.44 7.16
C PRO A 57 9.49 -14.90 7.03
N VAL A 58 8.56 -14.02 6.65
CA VAL A 58 7.14 -14.39 6.48
C VAL A 58 6.98 -15.36 5.32
N LEU A 59 7.66 -15.10 4.20
CA LEU A 59 7.64 -16.00 3.04
C LEU A 59 8.32 -17.33 3.38
N ARG A 60 9.51 -17.28 3.99
CA ARG A 60 10.28 -18.47 4.38
C ARG A 60 9.53 -19.36 5.37
N ASN A 61 8.94 -18.79 6.42
CA ASN A 61 8.17 -19.53 7.43
C ASN A 61 6.89 -20.15 6.85
N SER A 62 6.42 -19.62 5.71
CA SER A 62 5.26 -20.12 4.97
C SER A 62 5.64 -21.10 3.87
N ASN A 63 6.91 -21.51 3.78
CA ASN A 63 7.47 -22.36 2.72
C ASN A 63 7.22 -21.83 1.29
N ILE A 64 7.08 -20.50 1.15
CA ILE A 64 7.01 -19.82 -0.13
C ILE A 64 8.44 -19.62 -0.64
N LYS A 65 8.72 -20.16 -1.82
CA LYS A 65 10.04 -20.12 -2.48
C LYS A 65 9.94 -19.44 -3.84
N ASP A 66 11.06 -19.15 -4.48
CA ASP A 66 11.12 -18.63 -5.85
C ASP A 66 10.37 -17.30 -6.09
N VAL A 67 10.34 -16.44 -5.07
CA VAL A 67 9.85 -15.06 -5.17
C VAL A 67 11.03 -14.11 -5.23
N ASN A 68 11.05 -13.24 -6.24
CA ASN A 68 12.07 -12.18 -6.32
C ASN A 68 11.59 -10.97 -5.52
N ILE A 69 12.31 -10.59 -4.47
CA ILE A 69 11.94 -9.46 -3.61
C ILE A 69 12.86 -8.27 -3.92
N TYR A 70 12.23 -7.13 -4.19
CA TYR A 70 12.90 -5.86 -4.48
C TYR A 70 12.41 -4.78 -3.53
N SER A 71 13.23 -3.78 -3.25
CA SER A 71 12.81 -2.58 -2.51
C SER A 71 13.31 -1.33 -3.21
N ALA A 72 12.45 -0.31 -3.26
CA ALA A 72 12.80 0.99 -3.80
C ALA A 72 13.65 1.82 -2.81
N VAL A 73 14.59 2.56 -3.36
CA VAL A 73 15.36 3.62 -2.68
C VAL A 73 14.98 4.94 -3.35
N TYR A 74 14.63 5.95 -2.56
CA TYR A 74 14.20 7.26 -3.07
C TYR A 74 15.27 8.33 -2.89
N SER A 75 15.50 9.12 -3.92
CA SER A 75 16.16 10.42 -3.81
C SER A 75 15.14 11.50 -4.11
N PHE A 76 14.59 12.16 -3.10
CA PHE A 76 13.55 13.17 -3.32
C PHE A 76 14.08 14.48 -3.94
N GLY A 77 15.40 14.72 -3.93
CA GLY A 77 15.96 15.94 -4.51
C GLY A 77 15.36 17.20 -3.88
N SER A 78 14.73 18.05 -4.69
CA SER A 78 14.02 19.25 -4.25
C SER A 78 12.54 19.01 -3.90
N LEU A 79 12.02 17.79 -4.10
CA LEU A 79 10.66 17.44 -3.73
C LEU A 79 10.46 17.46 -2.22
N ASP A 80 9.21 17.71 -1.85
CA ASP A 80 8.71 17.65 -0.49
C ASP A 80 7.63 16.58 -0.43
N SER A 81 7.92 15.47 0.25
CA SER A 81 7.03 14.30 0.29
C SER A 81 5.67 14.62 0.90
N ASP A 82 5.61 15.53 1.89
CA ASP A 82 4.35 15.96 2.50
C ASP A 82 3.53 16.84 1.56
N LEU A 83 4.17 17.71 0.77
CA LEU A 83 3.45 18.50 -0.24
C LEU A 83 2.91 17.62 -1.38
N LEU A 84 3.64 16.57 -1.78
CA LEU A 84 3.15 15.59 -2.75
C LEU A 84 1.89 14.87 -2.24
N LYS A 85 1.92 14.43 -0.98
CA LYS A 85 0.77 13.84 -0.29
C LYS A 85 -0.45 14.78 -0.31
N ILE A 86 -0.26 16.04 0.09
CA ILE A 86 -1.32 17.05 0.09
C ILE A 86 -1.88 17.26 -1.33
N ASN A 87 -1.01 17.31 -2.34
CA ASN A 87 -1.42 17.47 -3.73
C ASN A 87 -2.31 16.29 -4.18
N LEU A 88 -1.97 15.06 -3.81
CA LEU A 88 -2.79 13.88 -4.10
C LEU A 88 -4.17 13.95 -3.44
N PHE A 89 -4.25 14.33 -2.17
CA PHE A 89 -5.54 14.51 -1.50
C PHE A 89 -6.39 15.60 -2.16
N ARG A 90 -5.78 16.71 -2.59
CA ARG A 90 -6.49 17.76 -3.36
C ARG A 90 -7.02 17.23 -4.69
N ARG A 91 -6.21 16.45 -5.41
CA ARG A 91 -6.62 15.77 -6.66
C ARG A 91 -7.75 14.76 -6.44
N ALA A 92 -7.82 14.16 -5.25
CA ALA A 92 -8.94 13.32 -4.79
C ALA A 92 -10.15 14.14 -4.27
N GLY A 93 -10.17 15.46 -4.47
CA GLY A 93 -11.28 16.34 -4.11
C GLY A 93 -11.31 16.78 -2.65
N ARG A 94 -10.26 16.52 -1.87
CA ARG A 94 -10.18 16.97 -0.46
C ARG A 94 -9.77 18.43 -0.39
N LYS A 95 -10.39 19.20 0.51
CA LYS A 95 -10.14 20.64 0.68
C LYS A 95 -9.09 20.90 1.76
N ILE A 96 -7.81 20.81 1.37
CA ILE A 96 -6.67 21.06 2.28
C ILE A 96 -6.05 22.42 1.97
N LYS A 97 -5.96 23.31 2.96
CA LYS A 97 -5.32 24.62 2.85
C LYS A 97 -3.86 24.54 3.31
N ASN A 98 -2.97 25.16 2.54
CA ASN A 98 -1.55 25.28 2.88
C ASN A 98 -1.20 26.72 3.26
N ALA A 99 -0.09 26.90 3.98
CA ALA A 99 0.51 28.21 4.12
C ALA A 99 0.99 28.73 2.75
N ILE A 100 1.04 30.06 2.56
CA ILE A 100 1.42 30.69 1.28
C ILE A 100 2.77 30.16 0.76
N GLN A 101 3.75 29.98 1.65
CA GLN A 101 5.08 29.49 1.29
C GLN A 101 5.06 28.03 0.79
N GLN A 102 4.23 27.18 1.41
CA GLN A 102 4.03 25.80 0.98
C GLN A 102 3.33 25.74 -0.38
N GLU A 103 2.38 26.64 -0.65
CA GLU A 103 1.72 26.72 -1.96
C GLU A 103 2.70 27.16 -3.05
N GLN A 104 3.56 28.15 -2.77
CA GLN A 104 4.63 28.56 -3.69
C GLN A 104 5.59 27.40 -3.99
N LYS A 105 5.99 26.64 -2.97
CA LYS A 105 6.85 25.45 -3.14
C LYS A 105 6.15 24.36 -3.94
N LEU A 106 4.86 24.10 -3.68
CA LEU A 106 4.08 23.12 -4.44
C LEU A 106 3.95 23.51 -5.92
N ASN A 107 3.73 24.79 -6.22
CA ASN A 107 3.72 25.28 -7.60
C ASN A 107 5.08 25.08 -8.29
N GLN A 108 6.19 25.38 -7.60
CA GLN A 108 7.53 25.11 -8.14
C GLN A 108 7.75 23.62 -8.42
N ILE A 109 7.33 22.74 -7.51
CA ILE A 109 7.39 21.29 -7.71
C ILE A 109 6.59 20.89 -8.95
N ASN A 110 5.34 21.35 -9.08
CA ASN A 110 4.47 21.01 -10.21
C ASN A 110 4.98 21.57 -11.55
N GLU A 111 5.66 22.71 -11.55
CA GLU A 111 6.25 23.32 -12.75
C GLU A 111 7.52 22.58 -13.22
N ASN A 112 8.37 22.16 -12.30
CA ASN A 112 9.65 21.51 -12.63
C ASN A 112 9.51 20.00 -12.83
N GLU A 113 8.57 19.37 -12.12
CA GLU A 113 8.43 17.92 -12.04
C GLU A 113 6.94 17.52 -11.90
N PRO A 114 6.12 17.78 -12.93
CA PRO A 114 4.67 17.56 -12.88
C PRO A 114 4.29 16.10 -12.62
N VAL A 115 5.16 15.17 -13.02
CA VAL A 115 5.20 13.80 -12.54
C VAL A 115 6.59 13.62 -11.91
N PRO A 116 6.70 13.23 -10.62
CA PRO A 116 7.99 12.95 -10.01
C PRO A 116 8.82 11.96 -10.84
N GLU A 117 10.04 12.32 -11.16
CA GLU A 117 11.04 11.50 -11.88
C GLU A 117 11.28 10.16 -11.17
N TYR A 118 11.25 10.12 -9.83
CA TYR A 118 11.32 8.85 -9.11
C TYR A 118 10.16 7.90 -9.47
N VAL A 119 8.99 8.42 -9.83
CA VAL A 119 7.85 7.61 -10.29
C VAL A 119 8.05 7.15 -11.73
N LEU A 120 8.68 7.97 -12.56
CA LEU A 120 9.05 7.60 -13.94
C LEU A 120 10.11 6.50 -13.93
N ASP A 121 11.16 6.63 -13.10
CA ASP A 121 12.18 5.59 -12.90
C ASP A 121 11.50 4.26 -12.47
N LEU A 122 10.55 4.29 -11.53
CA LEU A 122 9.78 3.11 -11.13
C LEU A 122 8.91 2.55 -12.27
N TYR A 123 8.30 3.41 -13.08
CA TYR A 123 7.50 2.98 -14.23
C TYR A 123 8.36 2.25 -15.27
N ASP A 124 9.49 2.83 -15.65
CA ASP A 124 10.43 2.28 -16.63
C ASP A 124 11.03 0.94 -16.13
N GLU A 125 11.37 0.85 -14.84
CA GLU A 125 11.96 -0.38 -14.27
C GLU A 125 10.93 -1.50 -14.03
N ILE A 126 9.69 -1.16 -13.64
CA ILE A 126 8.71 -2.14 -13.12
C ILE A 126 7.60 -2.44 -14.12
N ILE A 127 7.02 -1.41 -14.72
CA ILE A 127 5.73 -1.47 -15.42
C ILE A 127 5.92 -1.54 -16.93
N GLU A 128 6.74 -0.65 -17.51
CA GLU A 128 6.95 -0.56 -18.96
C GLU A 128 7.33 -1.93 -19.57
N PRO A 129 8.27 -2.72 -19.00
CA PRO A 129 8.70 -3.98 -19.61
C PRO A 129 7.60 -5.05 -19.65
N ARG A 130 6.49 -4.84 -18.93
CA ARG A 130 5.36 -5.78 -18.83
C ARG A 130 4.29 -5.51 -19.87
N ILE A 131 4.26 -4.32 -20.46
CA ILE A 131 3.26 -3.90 -21.44
C ILE A 131 3.62 -4.46 -22.80
N VAL A 132 2.74 -5.30 -23.34
CA VAL A 132 2.85 -5.83 -24.71
C VAL A 132 1.78 -5.18 -25.57
N ILE A 133 2.18 -4.22 -26.40
CA ILE A 133 1.27 -3.45 -27.25
C ILE A 133 0.44 -4.40 -28.13
N GLY A 134 -0.89 -4.26 -28.06
CA GLY A 134 -1.83 -5.09 -28.81
C GLY A 134 -2.12 -6.47 -28.19
N ASP A 135 -1.46 -6.85 -27.09
CA ASP A 135 -1.71 -8.11 -26.39
C ASP A 135 -2.07 -7.87 -24.91
N VAL A 136 -3.37 -7.67 -24.70
CA VAL A 136 -3.98 -7.45 -23.38
C VAL A 136 -3.78 -8.67 -22.47
N ALA A 137 -3.90 -9.88 -23.01
CA ALA A 137 -3.84 -11.10 -22.21
C ALA A 137 -2.43 -11.32 -21.66
N THR A 138 -1.39 -11.16 -22.50
CA THR A 138 0.00 -11.25 -22.05
C THR A 138 0.34 -10.11 -21.08
N THR A 139 -0.13 -8.90 -21.35
CA THR A 139 0.08 -7.77 -20.42
C THR A 139 -0.53 -8.06 -19.04
N ILE A 140 -1.77 -8.55 -18.98
CA ILE A 140 -2.41 -8.96 -17.72
C ILE A 140 -1.60 -10.06 -17.02
N LEU A 141 -1.12 -11.08 -17.75
CA LEU A 141 -0.32 -12.15 -17.15
C LEU A 141 0.99 -11.62 -16.57
N ASN A 142 1.68 -10.73 -17.29
CA ASN A 142 2.93 -10.10 -16.82
C ASN A 142 2.70 -9.20 -15.60
N MET A 143 1.56 -8.51 -15.53
CA MET A 143 1.18 -7.66 -14.39
C MET A 143 0.73 -8.48 -13.18
N ARG A 144 0.09 -9.65 -13.37
CA ARG A 144 -0.30 -10.54 -12.27
C ARG A 144 0.89 -11.14 -11.52
N ASN A 145 2.05 -11.21 -12.16
CA ASN A 145 3.30 -11.61 -11.52
C ASN A 145 3.90 -10.50 -10.65
N LEU A 146 3.35 -9.28 -10.67
CA LEU A 146 3.82 -8.14 -9.89
C LEU A 146 2.91 -7.90 -8.69
N ILE A 147 3.50 -7.97 -7.50
CA ILE A 147 2.82 -7.71 -6.23
C ILE A 147 3.53 -6.55 -5.55
N PHE A 148 2.77 -5.59 -5.04
CA PHE A 148 3.32 -4.48 -4.27
C PHE A 148 3.10 -4.67 -2.77
N TYR A 149 4.13 -4.34 -2.00
CA TYR A 149 4.00 -4.06 -0.58
C TYR A 149 4.39 -2.61 -0.33
N ASN A 150 3.50 -1.83 0.27
CA ASN A 150 3.72 -0.41 0.49
C ASN A 150 3.71 -0.10 1.98
N HIS A 151 4.55 0.85 2.37
CA HIS A 151 4.51 1.45 3.71
C HIS A 151 4.56 2.97 3.62
N CYS A 152 3.72 3.67 4.38
CA CYS A 152 3.76 5.14 4.47
C CYS A 152 3.73 5.78 3.07
N HIS A 153 4.81 6.47 2.66
CA HIS A 153 4.96 7.14 1.36
C HIS A 153 4.86 6.19 0.17
N GLY A 154 5.10 4.88 0.35
CA GLY A 154 4.93 3.90 -0.72
C GLY A 154 3.53 3.92 -1.34
N ALA A 155 2.51 4.30 -0.58
CA ALA A 155 1.15 4.47 -1.10
C ALA A 155 1.02 5.67 -2.05
N VAL A 156 1.75 6.77 -1.78
CA VAL A 156 1.86 7.95 -2.66
C VAL A 156 2.56 7.54 -3.96
N ALA A 157 3.67 6.81 -3.85
CA ALA A 157 4.41 6.29 -5.01
C ALA A 157 3.53 5.38 -5.87
N LEU A 158 2.83 4.39 -5.28
CA LEU A 158 1.92 3.50 -6.01
C LEU A 158 0.78 4.29 -6.68
N ARG A 159 0.21 5.28 -5.99
CA ARG A 159 -0.86 6.10 -6.54
C ARG A 159 -0.41 6.81 -7.82
N LEU A 160 0.73 7.50 -7.77
CA LEU A 160 1.28 8.18 -8.93
C LEU A 160 1.69 7.20 -10.04
N LEU A 161 2.31 6.07 -9.68
CA LEU A 161 2.67 5.01 -10.61
C LEU A 161 1.44 4.46 -11.35
N SER A 162 0.31 4.27 -10.67
CA SER A 162 -0.94 3.82 -11.28
C SER A 162 -1.53 4.84 -12.25
N GLU A 163 -1.36 6.14 -11.98
CA GLU A 163 -1.82 7.22 -12.88
C GLU A 163 -0.94 7.33 -14.13
N VAL A 164 0.38 7.20 -13.98
CA VAL A 164 1.32 7.11 -15.11
C VAL A 164 1.00 5.87 -15.95
N THR A 165 0.83 4.71 -15.32
CA THR A 165 0.50 3.46 -16.02
C THR A 165 -0.82 3.59 -16.80
N HIS A 166 -1.85 4.17 -16.20
CA HIS A 166 -3.11 4.43 -16.89
C HIS A 166 -2.90 5.29 -18.14
N LYS A 167 -2.19 6.41 -18.00
CA LYS A 167 -1.90 7.33 -19.12
C LYS A 167 -1.11 6.62 -20.23
N GLU A 168 -0.06 5.88 -19.89
CA GLU A 168 0.79 5.25 -20.89
C GLU A 168 0.10 4.08 -21.60
N LEU A 169 -0.77 3.31 -20.91
CA LEU A 169 -1.63 2.34 -21.58
C LEU A 169 -2.60 3.02 -22.57
N LYS A 170 -3.17 4.17 -22.22
CA LYS A 170 -4.00 4.94 -23.16
C LYS A 170 -3.20 5.43 -24.37
N ASN A 171 -1.98 5.93 -24.15
CA ASN A 171 -1.08 6.36 -25.22
C ASN A 171 -0.67 5.21 -26.14
N ALA A 172 -0.50 4.00 -25.59
CA ALA A 172 -0.19 2.79 -26.34
C ALA A 172 -1.40 2.21 -27.10
N GLY A 173 -2.58 2.86 -27.03
CA GLY A 173 -3.76 2.51 -27.82
C GLY A 173 -4.71 1.51 -27.17
N PHE A 174 -4.54 1.19 -25.88
CA PHE A 174 -5.47 0.33 -25.16
C PHE A 174 -6.82 1.03 -24.90
N ASP A 175 -7.92 0.30 -25.09
CA ASP A 175 -9.26 0.77 -24.73
C ASP A 175 -9.49 0.79 -23.20
N ASP A 176 -10.49 1.53 -22.74
CA ASP A 176 -10.72 1.75 -21.29
C ASP A 176 -10.98 0.44 -20.54
N LYS A 177 -11.61 -0.54 -21.19
CA LYS A 177 -11.89 -1.85 -20.61
C LYS A 177 -10.59 -2.61 -20.39
N SER A 178 -9.68 -2.59 -21.36
CA SER A 178 -8.38 -3.23 -21.32
C SER A 178 -7.47 -2.56 -20.29
N VAL A 179 -7.44 -1.22 -20.26
CA VAL A 179 -6.68 -0.47 -19.25
C VAL A 179 -7.16 -0.81 -17.84
N SER A 180 -8.48 -0.82 -17.62
CA SER A 180 -9.06 -1.20 -16.32
C SER A 180 -8.71 -2.64 -15.93
N ALA A 181 -8.81 -3.59 -16.87
CA ALA A 181 -8.47 -4.99 -16.61
C ALA A 181 -6.98 -5.20 -16.28
N ILE A 182 -6.08 -4.50 -16.99
CA ILE A 182 -4.64 -4.53 -16.74
C ILE A 182 -4.32 -3.96 -15.36
N LEU A 183 -4.80 -2.76 -15.03
CA LEU A 183 -4.51 -2.13 -13.73
C LEU A 183 -5.11 -2.92 -12.55
N LYS A 184 -6.33 -3.45 -12.69
CA LYS A 184 -6.97 -4.28 -11.66
C LYS A 184 -6.31 -5.64 -11.45
N SER A 185 -5.43 -6.05 -12.37
CA SER A 185 -4.64 -7.27 -12.22
C SER A 185 -3.44 -7.13 -11.27
N ILE A 186 -3.09 -5.90 -10.91
CA ILE A 186 -2.03 -5.58 -9.94
C ILE A 186 -2.65 -5.48 -8.54
N ILE A 187 -2.02 -6.15 -7.57
CA ILE A 187 -2.43 -6.14 -6.17
C ILE A 187 -1.38 -5.44 -5.32
N ALA A 188 -1.83 -4.59 -4.40
CA ALA A 188 -0.99 -3.89 -3.46
C ALA A 188 -1.47 -4.07 -2.03
N ILE A 189 -0.57 -4.56 -1.18
CA ILE A 189 -0.76 -4.64 0.27
C ILE A 189 -0.12 -3.40 0.88
N GLN A 190 -0.85 -2.67 1.72
CA GLN A 190 -0.39 -1.39 2.24
C GLN A 190 -0.46 -1.37 3.76
N HIS A 191 0.68 -1.13 4.41
CA HIS A 191 0.79 -0.93 5.84
C HIS A 191 0.89 0.57 6.14
N ASN A 192 0.00 1.11 6.98
CA ASN A 192 -0.07 2.54 7.35
C ASN A 192 0.19 3.49 6.16
N PRO A 193 -0.57 3.39 5.06
CA PRO A 193 -0.37 4.22 3.87
C PRO A 193 -0.57 5.70 4.20
N VAL A 194 0.24 6.66 3.73
CA VAL A 194 -0.03 8.11 3.97
C VAL A 194 -0.62 8.83 2.75
N GLY A 195 -1.49 8.17 1.99
CA GLY A 195 -2.17 8.76 0.83
C GLY A 195 -3.66 8.42 0.81
N PRO A 196 -4.42 8.90 -0.20
CA PRO A 196 -5.80 8.46 -0.39
C PRO A 196 -5.89 6.93 -0.38
N LEU A 197 -6.74 6.38 0.49
CA LEU A 197 -6.92 4.93 0.66
C LEU A 197 -7.57 4.29 -0.57
N GLU A 198 -8.36 5.09 -1.29
CA GLU A 198 -8.97 4.72 -2.56
C GLU A 198 -7.93 4.82 -3.68
N ASN A 199 -7.69 3.72 -4.40
CA ASN A 199 -6.96 3.76 -5.67
C ASN A 199 -7.81 3.17 -6.81
N PRO A 200 -8.42 3.97 -7.69
CA PRO A 200 -9.22 3.46 -8.80
C PRO A 200 -8.48 2.53 -9.75
N GLY A 201 -7.15 2.64 -9.88
CA GLY A 201 -6.38 1.82 -10.81
C GLY A 201 -6.14 0.40 -10.29
N VAL A 202 -5.73 0.27 -9.03
CA VAL A 202 -5.17 -0.98 -8.48
C VAL A 202 -6.03 -1.58 -7.39
N THR A 203 -5.92 -2.89 -7.18
CA THR A 203 -6.57 -3.57 -6.06
C THR A 203 -5.71 -3.39 -4.81
N THR A 204 -6.17 -2.55 -3.88
CA THR A 204 -5.46 -2.28 -2.61
C THR A 204 -6.08 -3.05 -1.45
N ILE A 205 -5.24 -3.48 -0.51
CA ILE A 205 -5.61 -4.01 0.80
C ILE A 205 -4.83 -3.22 1.84
N ASN A 206 -5.52 -2.45 2.68
CA ASN A 206 -4.91 -1.49 3.59
C ASN A 206 -4.98 -1.99 5.04
N PHE A 207 -3.87 -1.90 5.78
CA PHE A 207 -3.74 -2.29 7.19
C PHE A 207 -3.27 -1.08 8.00
N LEU A 208 -4.03 -0.73 9.05
CA LEU A 208 -3.92 0.57 9.71
C LEU A 208 -4.03 0.46 11.24
N SER A 209 -3.42 1.43 11.93
CA SER A 209 -3.74 1.75 13.31
C SER A 209 -4.57 3.03 13.40
N ALA A 210 -5.68 2.99 14.12
CA ALA A 210 -6.45 4.19 14.45
C ALA A 210 -5.69 5.13 15.40
N SER A 211 -4.64 4.65 16.08
CA SER A 211 -3.79 5.45 16.97
C SER A 211 -2.54 6.00 16.30
N ASP A 212 -2.35 5.75 15.01
CA ASP A 212 -1.24 6.29 14.26
C ASP A 212 -1.47 7.79 13.98
N ASP A 213 -0.60 8.60 14.55
CA ASP A 213 -0.65 10.06 14.52
C ASP A 213 0.00 10.65 13.26
N VAL A 214 0.61 9.82 12.41
CA VAL A 214 1.16 10.23 11.11
C VAL A 214 0.08 10.22 10.01
N LEU A 215 -1.04 9.52 10.26
CA LEU A 215 -2.11 9.32 9.28
C LEU A 215 -3.13 10.46 9.30
N GLU A 216 -3.06 11.32 8.28
CA GLU A 216 -4.06 12.36 8.02
C GLU A 216 -4.72 12.12 6.64
N TYR A 217 -5.77 11.30 6.59
CA TYR A 217 -6.44 10.95 5.32
C TYR A 217 -7.43 12.00 4.79
N HIS A 218 -7.70 13.03 5.60
CA HIS A 218 -8.60 14.14 5.29
C HIS A 218 -9.91 13.67 4.63
N ASN A 219 -10.54 12.61 5.17
CA ASN A 219 -11.77 12.04 4.65
C ASN A 219 -12.74 11.64 5.79
N PRO A 220 -14.05 11.44 5.51
CA PRO A 220 -15.01 11.09 6.55
C PRO A 220 -14.70 9.80 7.30
N PHE A 221 -14.00 8.85 6.67
CA PHE A 221 -13.58 7.61 7.34
C PHE A 221 -12.55 7.93 8.44
N SER A 222 -11.51 8.71 8.13
CA SER A 222 -10.50 9.09 9.12
C SER A 222 -11.08 9.92 10.26
N ASP A 223 -12.03 10.82 9.97
CA ASP A 223 -12.63 11.69 10.99
C ASP A 223 -13.37 10.92 12.09
N HIS A 224 -13.85 9.70 11.79
CA HIS A 224 -14.61 8.87 12.74
C HIS A 224 -13.79 7.74 13.35
N VAL A 225 -12.74 7.29 12.67
CA VAL A 225 -11.95 6.11 13.06
C VAL A 225 -10.64 6.51 13.73
N MET A 226 -9.97 7.57 13.26
CA MET A 226 -8.69 8.01 13.84
C MET A 226 -8.89 8.57 15.25
N GLY A 227 -7.97 8.24 16.16
CA GLY A 227 -8.06 8.56 17.58
C GLY A 227 -8.91 7.60 18.41
N VAL A 228 -9.58 6.60 17.79
CA VAL A 228 -10.39 5.61 18.52
C VAL A 228 -9.51 4.47 19.02
N HIS A 229 -8.87 4.67 20.18
CA HIS A 229 -7.89 3.74 20.75
C HIS A 229 -8.40 2.34 21.14
N ASN A 230 -9.71 2.19 21.39
CA ASN A 230 -10.34 0.92 21.82
C ASN A 230 -11.12 0.24 20.70
N LEU A 231 -10.74 0.49 19.45
CA LEU A 231 -11.36 -0.13 18.29
C LEU A 231 -10.92 -1.60 18.16
N GLU A 232 -11.89 -2.50 18.14
CA GLU A 232 -11.67 -3.90 17.79
C GLU A 232 -11.31 -4.05 16.30
N PRO A 233 -10.56 -5.10 15.91
CA PRO A 233 -10.20 -5.33 14.50
C PRO A 233 -11.44 -5.29 13.62
N SER A 234 -11.43 -4.41 12.64
CA SER A 234 -12.58 -4.10 11.81
C SER A 234 -12.18 -4.01 10.34
N PHE A 235 -13.06 -4.46 9.45
CA PHE A 235 -12.89 -4.39 8.01
C PHE A 235 -13.92 -3.47 7.37
N PHE A 236 -13.46 -2.54 6.53
CA PHE A 236 -14.27 -1.65 5.71
C PHE A 236 -14.05 -1.95 4.23
N GLY A 237 -15.14 -2.14 3.48
CA GLY A 237 -15.10 -2.62 2.10
C GLY A 237 -14.49 -1.67 1.06
N GLU A 238 -14.63 -2.04 -0.21
CA GLU A 238 -13.99 -1.37 -1.36
C GLU A 238 -14.25 0.14 -1.44
N THR A 239 -15.43 0.61 -1.04
CA THR A 239 -15.78 2.05 -0.98
C THR A 239 -14.80 2.85 -0.10
N TYR A 240 -14.16 2.21 0.87
CA TYR A 240 -13.17 2.79 1.77
C TYR A 240 -11.73 2.34 1.45
N GLY A 241 -11.54 1.57 0.38
CA GLY A 241 -10.23 1.07 -0.05
C GLY A 241 -9.83 -0.30 0.52
N ASN A 242 -10.77 -1.13 1.00
CA ASN A 242 -10.50 -2.43 1.65
C ASN A 242 -9.56 -2.28 2.86
N VAL A 243 -10.09 -1.73 3.93
CA VAL A 243 -9.34 -1.27 5.09
C VAL A 243 -9.55 -2.21 6.27
N PHE A 244 -8.46 -2.77 6.77
CA PHE A 244 -8.36 -3.45 8.05
C PHE A 244 -7.75 -2.49 9.07
N VAL A 245 -8.42 -2.28 10.19
CA VAL A 245 -8.00 -1.32 11.21
C VAL A 245 -8.30 -1.82 12.60
N ALA A 246 -7.40 -1.51 13.55
CA ALA A 246 -7.62 -1.67 14.97
C ALA A 246 -7.24 -0.40 15.72
N GLY A 247 -7.67 -0.30 16.99
CA GLY A 247 -7.41 0.84 17.85
C GLY A 247 -5.91 1.10 18.03
N LYS A 248 -5.19 0.10 18.53
CA LYS A 248 -3.74 0.11 18.71
C LYS A 248 -3.15 -1.19 18.22
N LEU A 249 -2.10 -1.10 17.42
CA LEU A 249 -1.31 -2.25 17.01
C LEU A 249 -0.25 -2.56 18.08
N ASN A 250 0.29 -1.54 18.73
CA ASN A 250 1.40 -1.66 19.67
C ASN A 250 0.99 -1.34 21.12
N VAL A 251 1.62 -2.03 22.07
CA VAL A 251 1.44 -1.74 23.51
C VAL A 251 2.14 -0.42 23.88
N GLN A 252 3.24 -0.10 23.20
CA GLN A 252 3.99 1.15 23.41
C GLN A 252 3.45 2.28 22.52
N GLN A 253 3.25 3.45 23.13
CA GLN A 253 2.88 4.66 22.39
C GLN A 253 3.99 5.09 21.43
N GLY A 254 3.63 5.61 20.27
CA GLY A 254 4.55 6.16 19.26
C GLY A 254 5.15 5.13 18.29
N ALA A 255 4.81 3.85 18.42
CA ALA A 255 5.26 2.78 17.51
C ALA A 255 4.19 2.40 16.47
N GLU A 256 3.02 3.05 16.48
CA GLU A 256 1.85 2.67 15.66
C GLU A 256 2.11 2.78 14.16
N HIS A 257 2.93 3.74 13.72
CA HIS A 257 3.30 3.93 12.33
C HIS A 257 4.37 2.94 11.84
N GLY A 258 5.10 2.31 12.76
CA GLY A 258 6.25 1.48 12.45
C GLY A 258 5.88 0.15 11.81
N PHE A 259 6.39 -0.12 10.61
CA PHE A 259 6.15 -1.40 9.94
C PHE A 259 6.90 -2.58 10.59
N SER A 260 8.03 -2.33 11.28
CA SER A 260 8.95 -3.41 11.65
C SER A 260 8.46 -4.30 12.79
N ASP A 261 7.45 -3.86 13.52
CA ASP A 261 7.13 -4.43 14.84
C ASP A 261 6.29 -5.72 14.72
N GLY A 262 5.48 -5.85 13.66
CA GLY A 262 4.79 -7.09 13.34
C GLY A 262 5.67 -8.19 12.74
N TYR A 263 6.92 -7.85 12.41
CA TYR A 263 7.86 -8.73 11.70
C TYR A 263 9.14 -9.01 12.50
N LYS A 264 9.36 -8.31 13.62
CA LYS A 264 10.47 -8.54 14.56
C LYS A 264 10.03 -9.41 15.74
N SER A 265 10.97 -10.21 16.25
CA SER A 265 10.84 -10.89 17.55
C SER A 265 11.36 -10.04 18.72
N ASP A 266 11.59 -8.74 18.55
CA ASP A 266 12.21 -7.88 19.57
C ASP A 266 11.27 -7.72 20.78
N SER A 267 11.70 -8.25 21.92
CA SER A 267 10.96 -8.25 23.19
C SER A 267 10.58 -6.86 23.70
N ARG A 268 11.17 -5.79 23.16
CA ARG A 268 10.90 -4.41 23.59
C ARG A 268 9.62 -3.84 23.00
N MET A 269 9.14 -4.31 21.85
CA MET A 269 7.89 -3.82 21.24
C MET A 269 6.91 -4.97 21.14
N ARG A 270 5.89 -4.95 22.00
CA ARG A 270 4.85 -5.99 22.08
C ARG A 270 3.62 -5.50 21.35
N LEU A 271 3.12 -6.31 20.41
CA LEU A 271 1.81 -6.10 19.79
C LEU A 271 0.70 -6.24 20.84
N THR A 272 -0.38 -5.47 20.68
CA THR A 272 -1.64 -5.75 21.38
C THR A 272 -2.28 -7.02 20.80
N GLN A 273 -3.28 -7.60 21.46
CA GLN A 273 -4.03 -8.72 20.88
C GLN A 273 -4.66 -8.34 19.53
N ASN A 274 -5.17 -7.12 19.42
CA ASN A 274 -5.77 -6.61 18.18
C ASN A 274 -4.71 -6.35 17.11
N GLY A 275 -3.54 -5.86 17.51
CA GLY A 275 -2.38 -5.73 16.63
C GLY A 275 -1.90 -7.06 16.06
N GLN A 276 -1.87 -8.12 16.88
CA GLN A 276 -1.55 -9.47 16.41
C GLN A 276 -2.51 -9.95 15.31
N ILE A 277 -3.81 -9.67 15.45
CA ILE A 277 -4.82 -10.03 14.44
C ILE A 277 -4.60 -9.24 13.15
N ILE A 278 -4.38 -7.93 13.22
CA ILE A 278 -4.16 -7.08 12.03
C ILE A 278 -2.87 -7.48 11.29
N PHE A 279 -1.76 -7.66 12.00
CA PHE A 279 -0.51 -8.10 11.38
C PHE A 279 -0.62 -9.52 10.83
N ARG A 280 -1.36 -10.42 11.47
CA ARG A 280 -1.61 -11.76 10.94
C ARG A 280 -2.41 -11.70 9.64
N ALA A 281 -3.46 -10.86 9.59
CA ALA A 281 -4.25 -10.63 8.39
C ALA A 281 -3.39 -10.07 7.24
N GLU A 282 -2.46 -9.16 7.54
CA GLU A 282 -1.50 -8.61 6.57
C GLU A 282 -0.53 -9.67 6.04
N GLN A 283 0.04 -10.50 6.93
CA GLN A 283 0.90 -11.62 6.55
C GLN A 283 0.15 -12.64 5.69
N ASN A 284 -1.11 -12.92 6.02
CA ASN A 284 -1.97 -13.80 5.22
C ASN A 284 -2.22 -13.21 3.82
N ALA A 285 -2.53 -11.91 3.73
CA ALA A 285 -2.72 -11.24 2.45
C ALA A 285 -1.47 -11.38 1.57
N LEU A 286 -0.30 -11.15 2.13
CA LEU A 286 0.97 -11.30 1.41
C LEU A 286 1.18 -12.73 0.91
N ARG A 287 1.03 -13.72 1.79
CA ARG A 287 1.22 -15.13 1.43
C ARG A 287 0.24 -15.59 0.36
N ASN A 288 -1.06 -15.33 0.57
CA ASN A 288 -2.13 -15.88 -0.26
C ASN A 288 -2.13 -15.25 -1.65
N VAL A 289 -1.82 -13.95 -1.75
CA VAL A 289 -1.65 -13.28 -3.05
C VAL A 289 -0.45 -13.83 -3.81
N ILE A 290 0.69 -14.05 -3.14
CA ILE A 290 1.88 -14.63 -3.77
C ILE A 290 1.60 -16.06 -4.25
N ILE A 291 1.01 -16.91 -3.42
CA ILE A 291 0.67 -18.29 -3.78
C ILE A 291 -0.25 -18.31 -5.00
N ALA A 292 -1.31 -17.48 -5.00
CA ALA A 292 -2.22 -17.39 -6.13
C ALA A 292 -1.50 -16.97 -7.43
N ALA A 293 -0.56 -16.02 -7.35
CA ALA A 293 0.24 -15.62 -8.50
C ALA A 293 1.16 -16.75 -9.00
N GLN A 294 1.83 -17.48 -8.10
CA GLN A 294 2.69 -18.62 -8.45
C GLN A 294 1.91 -19.76 -9.11
N ASP A 295 0.72 -20.05 -8.60
CA ASP A 295 -0.17 -21.09 -9.12
C ASP A 295 -0.91 -20.64 -10.40
N LYS A 296 -0.73 -19.39 -10.83
CA LYS A 296 -1.51 -18.74 -11.91
C LYS A 296 -3.02 -18.77 -11.63
N ALA A 297 -3.42 -18.94 -10.37
CA ALA A 297 -4.79 -18.97 -9.92
C ALA A 297 -5.42 -17.57 -9.98
N PRO A 298 -6.74 -17.45 -10.15
CA PRO A 298 -7.44 -16.16 -10.11
C PRO A 298 -7.05 -15.34 -8.87
N ILE A 299 -7.12 -14.00 -9.00
CA ILE A 299 -6.87 -13.10 -7.88
C ILE A 299 -7.82 -13.46 -6.74
N PRO A 300 -7.30 -13.77 -5.53
CA PRO A 300 -8.14 -14.07 -4.38
C PRO A 300 -8.99 -12.85 -4.03
N ASN A 301 -10.22 -13.09 -3.59
CA ASN A 301 -11.03 -12.03 -3.01
C ASN A 301 -10.48 -11.60 -1.64
N ILE A 302 -10.95 -10.48 -1.08
CA ILE A 302 -10.40 -9.91 0.16
C ILE A 302 -10.46 -10.90 1.34
N GLU A 303 -11.54 -11.66 1.48
CA GLU A 303 -11.69 -12.68 2.52
C GLU A 303 -10.62 -13.77 2.36
N GLN A 304 -10.44 -14.28 1.14
CA GLN A 304 -9.42 -15.28 0.80
C GLN A 304 -8.00 -14.75 1.01
N CYS A 305 -7.78 -13.45 0.82
CA CYS A 305 -6.48 -12.84 1.10
C CYS A 305 -6.13 -12.94 2.59
N VAL A 306 -7.04 -12.61 3.51
CA VAL A 306 -6.66 -12.36 4.91
C VAL A 306 -6.97 -13.50 5.88
N SER A 307 -7.91 -14.38 5.54
CA SER A 307 -8.47 -15.33 6.52
C SER A 307 -7.56 -16.52 6.79
N ASP A 308 -7.59 -16.99 8.04
CA ASP A 308 -7.06 -18.28 8.48
C ASP A 308 -7.77 -18.74 9.77
N ASP A 309 -7.15 -19.67 10.52
CA ASP A 309 -7.65 -20.18 11.80
C ASP A 309 -7.66 -19.14 12.93
N ILE A 310 -6.92 -18.04 12.79
CA ILE A 310 -6.81 -16.96 13.77
C ILE A 310 -7.60 -15.72 13.32
N VAL A 311 -7.60 -15.42 12.03
CA VAL A 311 -8.20 -14.22 11.44
C VAL A 311 -9.61 -14.51 10.95
N ASP A 312 -10.60 -14.15 11.77
CA ASP A 312 -12.02 -14.21 11.42
C ASP A 312 -12.45 -12.95 10.62
N PHE A 313 -12.44 -13.05 9.29
CA PHE A 313 -12.87 -11.98 8.40
C PHE A 313 -14.33 -11.56 8.64
N ASN A 314 -15.23 -12.51 8.95
CA ASN A 314 -16.64 -12.20 9.14
C ASN A 314 -16.88 -11.40 10.43
N ALA A 315 -16.12 -11.70 11.49
CA ALA A 315 -16.11 -10.87 12.70
C ALA A 315 -15.61 -9.45 12.43
N MET A 316 -14.48 -9.30 11.72
CA MET A 316 -13.94 -7.98 11.35
C MET A 316 -14.91 -7.19 10.46
N LYS A 317 -15.51 -7.84 9.46
CA LYS A 317 -16.52 -7.23 8.60
C LYS A 317 -17.74 -6.78 9.40
N SER A 318 -18.23 -7.60 10.33
CA SER A 318 -19.34 -7.22 11.22
C SER A 318 -18.98 -6.00 12.09
N GLY A 319 -17.74 -5.91 12.57
CA GLY A 319 -17.23 -4.75 13.31
C GLY A 319 -17.25 -3.46 12.47
N GLY A 320 -16.69 -3.52 11.25
CA GLY A 320 -16.69 -2.40 10.33
C GLY A 320 -18.09 -1.97 9.88
N ASP A 321 -18.99 -2.92 9.59
CA ASP A 321 -20.38 -2.62 9.21
C ASP A 321 -21.12 -1.88 10.34
N LYS A 322 -20.90 -2.25 11.62
CA LYS A 322 -21.49 -1.54 12.77
C LYS A 322 -21.00 -0.10 12.87
N LEU A 323 -19.70 0.11 12.69
CA LEU A 323 -19.10 1.44 12.71
C LEU A 323 -19.58 2.28 11.52
N SER A 324 -19.63 1.69 10.32
CA SER A 324 -20.13 2.36 9.13
C SER A 324 -21.58 2.81 9.28
N ASN A 325 -22.43 1.98 9.87
CA ASN A 325 -23.82 2.37 10.15
C ASN A 325 -23.90 3.50 11.19
N ALA A 326 -23.04 3.48 12.21
CA ALA A 326 -22.95 4.56 13.18
C ALA A 326 -22.48 5.88 12.54
N MET A 327 -21.48 5.84 11.65
CA MET A 327 -21.00 6.99 10.87
C MET A 327 -22.09 7.60 9.98
N MET A 328 -22.94 6.77 9.39
CA MET A 328 -24.05 7.22 8.54
C MET A 328 -25.32 7.63 9.30
N GLY A 329 -25.32 7.60 10.63
CA GLY A 329 -26.50 7.93 11.45
C GLY A 329 -27.64 6.92 11.35
N ILE A 330 -27.41 5.75 10.76
CA ILE A 330 -28.40 4.67 10.65
C ILE A 330 -28.38 3.90 11.97
N ARG A 331 -29.32 4.22 12.87
CA ARG A 331 -29.56 3.36 14.04
C ARG A 331 -29.90 1.95 13.53
N PRO A 332 -29.27 0.87 14.06
CA PRO A 332 -29.75 -0.47 13.78
C PRO A 332 -31.21 -0.53 14.22
N MET A 333 -32.11 -0.92 13.32
CA MET A 333 -33.51 -1.16 13.68
C MET A 333 -33.51 -2.14 14.85
N SER A 334 -33.91 -1.63 16.04
CA SER A 334 -34.08 -2.46 17.22
C SER A 334 -35.01 -3.60 16.81
N LYS A 335 -34.56 -4.84 16.99
CA LYS A 335 -35.43 -6.01 16.89
C LYS A 335 -36.67 -5.71 17.74
N ASN A 336 -37.83 -5.66 17.09
CA ASN A 336 -39.11 -5.59 17.77
C ASN A 336 -39.17 -6.76 18.75
N ASN A 337 -39.02 -6.46 20.04
CA ASN A 337 -39.49 -7.35 21.08
C ASN A 337 -41.01 -7.36 20.97
N HIS A 338 -41.53 -8.39 20.30
CA HIS A 338 -42.94 -8.70 20.39
C HIS A 338 -43.27 -8.99 21.87
N GLN A 339 -44.20 -8.18 22.35
CA GLN A 339 -44.94 -8.29 23.58
C GLN A 339 -45.39 -9.74 23.84
N LYS A 340 -45.32 -10.15 25.10
CA LYS A 340 -46.35 -10.98 25.72
C LYS A 340 -47.14 -10.10 26.68
#